data_AF-A0A1G7ZRM7-F1
#
_entry.id   AF-A0A1G7ZRM7-F1
#
_cell.length_a   1.000
_cell.length_b   1.000
_cell.length_c   1.000
_cell.angle_alpha   90.00
_cell.angle_beta   90.00
_cell.angle_gamma   90.00
#
_symmetry.space_group_name_H-M   'P 1'
#
loop_
_entity.id
_entity.type
_entity.pdbx_description
1 polymer ?
#
loop_
_entity_poly.entity_id
_entity_poly.type
_entity_poly.pdbx_seq_one_letter_code
_entity_poly.pdbx_strand_id
1 'polypeptide(L)'
;MNKEQIYDEQISPLMTQIIAICRAHKIAHVACFAIPTEDDPDLRCSTAQLTSDFEPPEEFLQAWKHLRPASRSSTMMLRTESGDGNVTLTTIVE
;
A
#
# COMPACT_ATOMS: atom_id res chain seq x y z
N MET A 1 13.75 -23.72 -4.72
CA MET A 1 13.86 -22.36 -4.16
C MET A 1 13.17 -21.41 -5.12
N ASN A 2 12.01 -20.87 -4.75
CA ASN A 2 11.29 -19.86 -5.54
C ASN A 2 11.70 -18.43 -5.10
N LYS A 3 11.15 -17.39 -5.74
CA LYS A 3 11.50 -15.99 -5.46
C LYS A 3 11.07 -15.54 -4.05
N GLU A 4 9.92 -16.00 -3.59
CA GLU A 4 9.42 -15.76 -2.23
C GLU A 4 10.38 -16.34 -1.18
N GLN A 5 10.81 -17.60 -1.34
CA GLN A 5 11.77 -18.24 -0.45
C GLN A 5 13.12 -17.49 -0.39
N ILE A 6 13.63 -17.02 -1.53
CA ILE A 6 14.85 -16.19 -1.56
C ILE A 6 14.61 -14.87 -0.82
N TYR A 7 13.44 -14.25 -1.01
CA TYR A 7 13.10 -13.02 -0.32
C TYR A 7 13.04 -13.23 1.19
N ASP A 8 12.34 -14.26 1.65
CA ASP A 8 12.17 -14.57 3.07
C ASP A 8 13.50 -14.93 3.75
N GLU A 9 14.32 -15.75 3.11
CA GLU A 9 15.59 -16.22 3.69
C GLU A 9 16.69 -15.15 3.66
N GLN A 10 16.79 -14.38 2.58
CA GLN A 10 17.96 -13.53 2.33
C GLN A 10 17.66 -12.04 2.37
N ILE A 11 16.46 -11.61 1.97
CA ILE A 11 16.14 -10.18 1.82
C ILE A 11 15.39 -9.65 3.03
N SER A 12 14.42 -10.38 3.57
CA SER A 12 13.60 -9.98 4.73
C SER A 12 14.44 -9.63 5.97
N PRO A 13 15.50 -10.39 6.33
CA PRO A 13 16.38 -10.02 7.45
C PRO A 13 17.16 -8.72 7.22
N LEU A 14 17.53 -8.43 5.96
CA LEU A 14 18.23 -7.19 5.59
C LEU A 14 17.26 -6.01 5.58
N MET A 15 16.06 -6.20 5.05
CA MET A 15 15.01 -5.19 5.06
C MET A 15 14.64 -4.77 6.47
N THR A 16 14.62 -5.70 7.43
CA THR A 16 14.41 -5.38 8.85
C THR A 16 15.44 -4.36 9.35
N GLN A 17 16.72 -4.55 9.00
CA GLN A 17 17.79 -3.62 9.38
C GLN A 17 17.67 -2.28 8.66
N ILE A 18 17.38 -2.30 7.35
CA ILE A 18 17.17 -1.09 6.54
C ILE A 18 16.02 -0.25 7.11
N ILE A 19 14.87 -0.87 7.39
CA ILE A 19 13.69 -0.19 7.96
C ILE A 19 14.03 0.46 9.30
N ALA A 20 14.78 -0.24 10.17
CA ALA A 20 15.19 0.29 11.45
C ALA A 20 16.07 1.54 11.30
N ILE A 21 17.07 1.50 10.40
CA ILE A 21 17.95 2.63 10.09
C ILE A 21 17.15 3.81 9.54
N CYS A 22 16.30 3.56 8.52
CA CYS A 22 15.48 4.59 7.92
C CYS A 22 14.55 5.25 8.94
N ARG A 23 13.95 4.48 9.84
CA ARG A 23 13.11 5.00 10.93
C ARG A 23 13.91 5.86 11.92
N ALA A 24 15.09 5.41 12.32
CA ALA A 24 15.94 6.14 13.27
C ALA A 24 16.41 7.50 12.72
N HIS A 25 16.68 7.56 11.41
CA HIS A 25 17.22 8.76 10.76
C HIS A 25 16.19 9.54 9.94
N LYS A 26 14.90 9.19 10.03
CA LYS A 26 13.82 9.84 9.26
C LYS A 26 14.07 9.86 7.75
N ILE A 27 14.62 8.77 7.21
CA ILE A 27 14.88 8.62 5.78
C ILE A 27 13.64 8.04 5.12
N ALA A 28 12.99 8.82 4.26
CA ALA A 28 11.91 8.32 3.43
C ALA A 28 12.40 7.21 2.49
N HIS A 29 11.63 6.13 2.37
CA HIS A 29 11.92 5.07 1.42
C HIS A 29 10.65 4.43 0.87
N VAL A 30 10.77 3.85 -0.32
CA VAL A 30 9.79 2.94 -0.91
C VAL A 30 10.54 1.76 -1.53
N ALA A 31 10.10 0.54 -1.22
CA ALA A 31 10.65 -0.68 -1.77
C ALA A 31 9.51 -1.62 -2.14
N CYS A 32 9.61 -2.29 -3.29
CA CYS A 32 8.64 -3.26 -3.76
C CYS A 32 9.35 -4.38 -4.51
N PHE A 33 9.07 -5.62 -4.14
CA PHE A 33 9.71 -6.82 -4.66
C PHE A 33 8.64 -7.74 -5.24
N ALA A 34 8.77 -8.07 -6.52
CA ALA A 34 7.90 -9.04 -7.18
C ALA A 34 8.41 -10.46 -6.91
N ILE A 35 7.65 -11.22 -6.14
CA ILE A 35 8.00 -12.56 -5.64
C ILE A 35 6.90 -13.58 -5.98
N PRO A 36 6.48 -13.68 -7.26
CA PRO A 36 5.36 -14.52 -7.66
C PRO A 36 5.59 -15.99 -7.30
N THR A 37 4.51 -16.66 -6.94
CA THR A 37 4.43 -18.10 -6.67
C THR A 37 3.47 -18.77 -7.66
N GLU A 38 3.34 -20.09 -7.60
CA GLU A 38 2.34 -20.81 -8.42
C GLU A 38 0.91 -20.50 -7.97
N ASP A 39 0.70 -20.27 -6.67
CA ASP A 39 -0.59 -19.96 -6.07
C ASP A 39 -0.96 -18.47 -6.20
N ASP A 40 0.04 -17.58 -6.25
CA ASP A 40 -0.14 -16.14 -6.41
C ASP A 40 0.88 -15.58 -7.44
N PRO A 41 0.52 -15.53 -8.73
CA PRO A 41 1.40 -15.04 -9.80
C PRO A 41 1.64 -13.53 -9.73
N ASP A 42 0.91 -12.81 -8.88
CA ASP A 42 1.02 -11.37 -8.69
C ASP A 42 1.63 -10.99 -7.34
N LEU A 43 2.12 -11.96 -6.55
CA LEU A 43 2.64 -11.72 -5.20
C LEU A 43 3.76 -10.69 -5.20
N ARG A 44 3.60 -9.67 -4.34
CA ARG A 44 4.60 -8.62 -4.13
C ARG A 44 4.73 -8.32 -2.64
N CYS A 45 5.96 -8.15 -2.19
CA CYS A 45 6.25 -7.61 -0.86
C CYS A 45 6.66 -6.15 -1.01
N SER A 46 5.97 -5.23 -0.31
CA SER A 46 6.28 -3.81 -0.39
C SER A 46 6.38 -3.17 0.98
N THR A 47 7.19 -2.12 1.09
CA THR A 47 7.37 -1.33 2.32
C THR A 47 7.62 0.12 1.98
N ALA A 48 6.97 1.02 2.71
CA ALA A 48 7.09 2.46 2.49
C ALA A 48 7.11 3.22 3.83
N GLN A 49 7.99 4.22 3.95
CA GLN A 49 8.03 5.19 5.05
C GLN A 49 7.84 6.59 4.45
N LEU A 50 6.57 6.94 4.19
CA LEU A 50 6.18 8.14 3.44
C LEU A 50 5.24 9.05 4.23
N THR A 51 5.31 9.01 5.57
CA THR A 51 4.58 9.98 6.39
C THR A 51 5.30 11.33 6.38
N SER A 52 4.60 12.40 6.77
CA SER A 52 5.18 13.76 6.83
C SER A 52 6.48 13.84 7.62
N ASP A 53 6.61 13.02 8.67
CA ASP A 53 7.80 12.96 9.54
C ASP A 53 9.09 12.51 8.84
N PHE A 54 8.96 11.92 7.64
CA PHE A 54 10.09 11.44 6.83
C PHE A 54 10.37 12.37 5.63
N GLU A 55 9.58 13.44 5.46
CA GLU A 55 9.70 14.41 4.37
C GLU A 55 9.90 13.74 2.99
N PRO A 56 8.98 12.84 2.57
CA PRO A 56 9.18 12.07 1.36
C PRO A 56 9.15 12.97 0.12
N PRO A 57 10.04 12.72 -0.86
CA PRO A 57 9.93 13.33 -2.17
C PRO A 57 8.60 13.01 -2.85
N GLU A 58 8.07 13.93 -3.64
CA GLU A 58 6.78 13.80 -4.31
C GLU A 58 6.75 12.56 -5.23
N GLU A 59 7.85 12.27 -5.90
CA GLU A 59 8.02 11.09 -6.75
C GLU A 59 7.81 9.77 -5.99
N PHE A 60 8.16 9.72 -4.69
CA PHE A 60 7.93 8.52 -3.88
C PHE A 60 6.46 8.38 -3.51
N LEU A 61 5.78 9.49 -3.21
CA LEU A 61 4.34 9.51 -2.98
C LEU A 61 3.57 9.06 -4.23
N GLN A 62 4.01 9.50 -5.41
CA GLN A 62 3.41 9.09 -6.68
C GLN A 62 3.70 7.62 -7.00
N ALA A 63 4.94 7.16 -6.83
CA ALA A 63 5.29 5.76 -7.02
C ALA A 63 4.44 4.85 -6.10
N TRP A 64 4.26 5.23 -4.84
CA TRP A 64 3.46 4.45 -3.89
C TRP A 64 1.99 4.32 -4.30
N LYS A 65 1.39 5.33 -4.94
CA LYS A 65 0.02 5.23 -5.49
C LYS A 65 -0.11 4.15 -6.56
N HIS A 66 0.95 3.92 -7.34
CA HIS A 66 0.98 2.88 -8.36
C HIS A 66 1.32 1.49 -7.79
N LEU A 67 2.08 1.44 -6.69
CA LEU A 67 2.54 0.20 -6.08
C LEU A 67 1.55 -0.39 -5.06
N ARG A 68 0.83 0.46 -4.32
CA ARG A 68 -0.15 0.00 -3.34
C ARG A 68 -1.30 -0.66 -4.09
N PRO A 69 -1.75 -1.87 -3.69
CA PRO A 69 -3.00 -2.41 -4.19
C PRO A 69 -4.06 -1.33 -4.00
N ALA A 70 -4.92 -1.14 -5.00
CA ALA A 70 -6.05 -0.22 -4.84
C ALA A 70 -6.75 -0.64 -3.54
N SER A 71 -6.61 0.19 -2.49
CA SER A 71 -7.51 0.11 -1.35
C SER A 71 -8.85 0.21 -2.02
N ARG A 72 -9.65 -0.85 -1.96
CA ARG A 72 -11.04 -0.73 -2.37
C ARG A 72 -11.56 0.36 -1.46
N SER A 73 -11.62 1.60 -1.97
CA SER A 73 -12.49 2.61 -1.45
C SER A 73 -13.83 1.92 -1.53
N SER A 74 -14.29 1.37 -0.42
CA SER A 74 -15.65 0.91 -0.26
C SER A 74 -16.50 2.17 -0.25
N THR A 75 -16.59 2.82 -1.40
CA THR A 75 -17.49 3.94 -1.60
C THR A 75 -18.88 3.37 -1.42
N MET A 76 -19.46 3.62 -0.26
CA MET A 76 -20.80 3.18 0.05
C MET A 76 -21.75 4.23 -0.49
N MET A 77 -22.63 3.80 -1.40
CA MET A 77 -23.71 4.65 -1.92
C MET A 77 -24.96 4.38 -1.09
N LEU A 78 -25.41 5.38 -0.34
CA LEU A 78 -26.69 5.35 0.36
C LEU A 78 -27.77 6.03 -0.49
N ARG A 79 -28.78 5.27 -0.91
CA ARG A 79 -29.97 5.77 -1.60
C ARG A 79 -31.12 5.83 -0.60
N THR A 80 -31.68 7.01 -0.37
CA THR A 80 -32.85 7.23 0.47
C THR A 80 -34.00 7.69 -0.40
N GLU A 81 -35.10 6.95 -0.40
CA GLU A 81 -36.35 7.35 -1.05
C GLU A 81 -37.35 7.80 0.02
N SER A 82 -37.81 9.05 -0.12
CA SER A 82 -38.81 9.64 0.76
C SER A 82 -40.19 9.21 0.29
N GLY A 83 -41.18 9.11 1.19
CA GLY A 83 -42.57 8.75 0.83
C GLY A 83 -43.22 9.67 -0.21
N ASP A 84 -42.65 10.85 -0.42
CA ASP A 84 -43.08 11.87 -1.38
C ASP A 84 -42.43 11.69 -2.78
N GLY A 85 -41.67 10.60 -2.99
CA GLY A 85 -41.01 10.27 -4.26
C GLY A 85 -39.63 10.92 -4.46
N ASN A 86 -39.16 11.75 -3.52
CA ASN A 86 -37.83 12.33 -3.58
C ASN A 86 -36.73 11.31 -3.27
N VAL A 87 -35.74 11.22 -4.16
CA VAL A 87 -34.57 10.35 -4.01
C VAL A 87 -33.34 11.18 -3.66
N THR A 88 -32.72 10.84 -2.53
CA THR A 88 -31.41 11.40 -2.12
C THR A 88 -30.33 10.33 -2.30
N LEU A 89 -29.25 10.69 -2.96
CA LEU A 89 -28.05 9.85 -3.11
C LEU A 89 -26.93 10.47 -2.28
N THR A 90 -26.44 9.75 -1.27
CA THR A 90 -25.32 10.17 -0.43
C THR A 90 -24.14 9.23 -0.65
N THR A 91 -22.98 9.78 -0.97
CA THR A 91 -21.73 9.04 -1.08
C THR A 91 -20.98 9.12 0.24
N ILE A 92 -20.67 7.96 0.84
CA ILE A 92 -19.79 7.87 2.01
C ILE A 92 -18.42 7.39 1.51
N VAL A 93 -17.39 8.17 1.84
CA VAL A 93 -15.98 7.89 1.49
C VAL A 93 -15.22 7.74 2.80
N GLU A 94 -14.55 6.60 3.00
CA GLU A 94 -13.64 6.34 4.14
C GLU A 94 -12.19 6.73 3.83
#